data_AF-A0AA41VW31-F1
#
_entry.id   AF-A0AA41VW31-F1
#
_cell.length_a   1.000
_cell.length_b   1.000
_cell.length_c   1.000
_cell.angle_alpha   90.00
_cell.angle_beta   90.00
_cell.angle_gamma   90.00
#
_symmetry.space_group_name_H-M   'P 1'
#
loop_
_entity.id
_entity.type
_entity.pdbx_description
1 polymer ?
#
loop_
_entity_poly.entity_id
_entity_poly.type
_entity_poly.pdbx_seq_one_letter_code
_entity_poly.pdbx_strand_id
1 'polypeptide(L)'
;MAELLHSDYNADQLPEGKLSTKGVGSTAPDPSESQALDDGVVVPLGKPKVHRDRASLLYNEYIVYNVDQIRMRYLIHVKFNYNRNW
;
A
#
# COMPACT_ATOMS: atom_id res chain seq x y z
N MET A 1 1.84 3.63 -10.89
CA MET A 1 2.17 2.26 -10.44
C MET A 1 1.84 1.25 -11.52
N ALA A 2 2.69 0.23 -11.68
CA ALA A 2 2.35 -1.03 -12.33
C ALA A 2 1.61 -1.91 -11.31
N GLU A 3 0.47 -2.47 -11.68
CA GLU A 3 -0.35 -3.29 -10.77
C GLU A 3 -0.12 -4.77 -11.03
N LEU A 4 0.15 -5.54 -9.97
CA LEU A 4 0.41 -6.98 -10.04
C LEU A 4 -0.51 -7.72 -9.06
N LEU A 5 -1.24 -8.73 -9.56
CA LEU A 5 -2.11 -9.59 -8.75
C LEU A 5 -1.35 -10.77 -8.09
N HIS A 6 -0.19 -11.10 -8.66
CA HIS A 6 0.66 -12.23 -8.26
C HIS A 6 2.10 -11.73 -8.09
N SER A 7 2.91 -12.49 -7.39
CA SER A 7 4.34 -12.20 -7.25
C SER A 7 5.04 -12.21 -8.61
N ASP A 8 5.97 -11.27 -8.79
CA ASP A 8 6.84 -11.19 -9.95
C ASP A 8 8.25 -10.83 -9.47
N TYR A 9 9.22 -11.67 -9.82
CA TYR A 9 10.63 -11.44 -9.47
C TYR A 9 11.26 -10.28 -10.25
N ASN A 10 10.66 -9.86 -11.35
CA ASN A 10 11.12 -8.74 -12.19
C ASN A 10 10.19 -7.53 -12.03
N ALA A 11 9.49 -7.40 -10.90
CA ALA A 11 8.55 -6.30 -10.66
C ALA A 11 9.18 -4.90 -10.68
N ASP A 12 10.51 -4.81 -10.64
CA ASP A 12 11.33 -3.60 -10.80
C ASP A 12 11.49 -3.17 -12.26
N GLN A 13 11.25 -4.07 -13.21
CA GLN A 13 11.22 -3.78 -14.65
C GLN A 13 9.90 -3.11 -15.03
N LEU A 14 9.77 -1.84 -14.66
CA LEU A 14 8.55 -1.09 -14.82
C LEU A 14 8.20 -0.83 -16.30
N PRO A 15 6.92 -0.97 -16.69
CA PRO A 15 6.44 -0.48 -17.98
C PRO A 15 6.71 1.01 -18.15
N GLU A 16 6.87 1.44 -19.40
CA GLU A 16 7.12 2.85 -19.73
C GLU A 16 6.09 3.78 -19.04
N GLY A 17 6.59 4.85 -18.43
CA GLY A 17 5.77 5.83 -17.70
C GLY A 17 5.32 5.41 -16.30
N LYS A 18 5.67 4.22 -15.82
CA LYS A 18 5.44 3.82 -14.41
C LYS A 18 6.71 4.06 -13.58
N LEU A 19 6.51 4.47 -12.32
CA LEU A 19 7.59 4.83 -11.39
C LEU A 19 7.59 3.97 -10.11
N SER A 20 6.72 2.96 -10.04
CA SER A 20 6.50 2.15 -8.83
C SER A 20 5.63 0.95 -9.13
N THR A 21 5.64 -0.03 -8.23
CA THR A 21 4.78 -1.21 -8.28
C THR A 21 3.76 -1.17 -7.15
N LYS A 22 2.55 -1.64 -7.44
CA LYS A 22 1.50 -1.92 -6.48
C LYS A 22 1.19 -3.41 -6.55
N GLY A 23 1.58 -4.15 -5.51
CA GLY A 23 1.06 -5.48 -5.26
C GLY A 23 -0.40 -5.32 -4.83
N VAL A 24 -1.33 -5.81 -5.66
CA VAL A 24 -2.76 -5.68 -5.40
C VAL A 24 -3.17 -6.77 -4.42
N GLY A 25 -3.72 -6.37 -3.28
CA GLY A 25 -4.27 -7.28 -2.28
C GLY A 25 -5.77 -7.47 -2.43
N SER A 26 -6.26 -8.58 -1.88
CA SER A 26 -7.69 -8.88 -1.77
C SER A 26 -8.43 -7.95 -0.81
N THR A 27 -7.72 -7.18 0.02
CA THR A 27 -8.31 -6.25 0.99
C THR A 27 -7.64 -4.87 0.91
N ALA A 28 -8.44 -3.81 0.80
CA ALA A 28 -7.97 -2.42 0.80
C ALA A 28 -9.02 -1.48 1.43
N PRO A 29 -8.64 -0.28 1.91
CA PRO A 29 -9.62 0.74 2.30
C PRO A 29 -10.40 1.24 1.08
N ASP A 30 -11.63 1.72 1.30
CA ASP A 30 -12.42 2.36 0.25
C ASP A 30 -11.77 3.71 -0.12
N PRO A 31 -11.37 3.93 -1.40
CA PRO A 31 -10.70 5.17 -1.79
C PRO A 31 -11.53 6.43 -1.50
N SER A 32 -12.86 6.32 -1.46
CA SER A 32 -13.76 7.44 -1.14
C SER A 32 -13.64 7.93 0.31
N GLU A 33 -13.08 7.14 1.21
CA GLU A 33 -12.81 7.52 2.61
C GLU A 33 -11.44 8.20 2.80
N SER A 34 -10.64 8.31 1.73
CA SER A 34 -9.31 8.94 1.79
C SER A 34 -9.41 10.44 2.10
N GLN A 35 -8.43 10.95 2.83
CA GLN A 35 -8.31 12.39 3.14
C GLN A 35 -6.97 12.94 2.67
N ALA A 36 -6.97 14.15 2.14
CA ALA A 36 -5.75 14.87 1.82
C ALA A 36 -5.33 15.73 3.01
N LEU A 37 -4.04 15.72 3.33
CA LEU A 37 -3.42 16.70 4.23
C LEU A 37 -3.27 18.06 3.52
N ASP A 38 -3.03 19.13 4.27
CA ASP A 38 -2.89 20.50 3.73
C ASP A 38 -1.84 20.63 2.62
N ASP A 39 -0.84 19.75 2.61
CA ASP A 39 0.22 19.73 1.60
C ASP A 39 0.01 18.69 0.49
N GLY A 40 -1.23 18.20 0.35
CA GLY A 40 -1.67 17.36 -0.75
C GLY A 40 -1.36 15.86 -0.60
N VAL A 41 -0.72 15.42 0.49
CA VAL A 41 -0.52 13.98 0.73
C VAL A 41 -1.85 13.31 1.05
N VAL A 42 -2.18 12.27 0.29
CA VAL A 42 -3.38 11.45 0.50
C VAL A 42 -3.12 10.38 1.55
N VAL A 43 -3.93 10.38 2.61
CA VAL A 43 -3.97 9.36 3.65
C VAL A 43 -5.12 8.40 3.34
N PRO A 44 -4.85 7.12 3.04
CA PRO A 44 -5.88 6.13 2.73
C PRO A 44 -6.56 5.64 4.00
N LEU A 45 -7.44 6.47 4.55
CA LEU A 45 -8.28 6.14 5.70
C LEU A 45 -9.39 5.17 5.30
N GLY A 46 -10.02 4.58 6.31
CA GLY A 46 -11.20 3.74 6.15
C GLY A 46 -11.00 2.33 6.73
N LYS A 47 -12.11 1.59 6.80
CA LYS A 47 -12.07 0.20 7.22
C LYS A 47 -11.59 -0.70 6.08
N PRO A 48 -10.86 -1.79 6.37
CA PRO A 48 -10.48 -2.75 5.35
C PRO A 48 -11.73 -3.37 4.70
N LYS A 49 -11.78 -3.38 3.37
CA LYS A 49 -12.86 -3.95 2.56
C LYS A 49 -12.31 -5.00 1.63
N VAL A 50 -12.97 -6.15 1.56
CA VAL A 50 -12.56 -7.25 0.68
C VAL A 50 -13.02 -6.96 -0.75
N HIS A 51 -12.07 -7.00 -1.68
CA HIS A 51 -12.28 -6.95 -3.11
C HIS A 51 -12.29 -8.38 -3.66
N ARG A 52 -13.11 -8.64 -4.70
CA ARG A 52 -13.31 -9.98 -5.27
C ARG A 52 -12.21 -10.40 -6.26
N ASP A 53 -11.13 -9.64 -6.32
CA ASP A 53 -10.02 -9.94 -7.22
C ASP A 53 -9.25 -11.15 -6.70
N ARG A 54 -8.82 -12.05 -7.60
CA ARG A 54 -7.98 -13.22 -7.26
C ARG A 54 -6.54 -12.79 -7.00
N ALA A 55 -6.36 -11.85 -6.08
CA ALA A 55 -5.07 -11.40 -5.61
C ALA A 55 -4.45 -12.46 -4.70
N SER A 56 -3.16 -12.72 -4.89
CA SER A 56 -2.37 -13.59 -4.02
C SER A 56 -2.08 -12.95 -2.65
N LEU A 57 -2.06 -11.62 -2.57
CA LEU A 57 -1.81 -10.87 -1.35
C LEU A 57 -3.10 -10.62 -0.56
N LEU A 58 -2.98 -10.58 0.77
CA LEU A 58 -4.08 -10.17 1.65
C LEU A 58 -4.36 -8.67 1.56
N TYR A 59 -3.31 -7.84 1.51
CA TYR A 59 -3.41 -6.38 1.50
C TYR A 59 -2.55 -5.78 0.38
N ASN A 60 -2.84 -4.54 -0.01
CA ASN A 60 -2.01 -3.82 -0.96
C ASN A 60 -0.60 -3.57 -0.40
N GLU A 61 0.40 -3.70 -1.26
CA GLU A 61 1.79 -3.32 -1.00
C GLU A 61 2.25 -2.32 -2.05
N TYR A 62 3.03 -1.32 -1.65
CA TYR A 62 3.48 -0.24 -2.51
C TYR A 62 5.01 -0.18 -2.49
N ILE A 63 5.63 -0.31 -3.66
CA ILE A 63 7.09 -0.41 -3.82
C ILE A 63 7.55 0.71 -4.75
N VAL A 64 8.49 1.52 -4.28
CA VAL A 64 9.23 2.51 -5.07
C VAL A 64 10.68 2.06 -5.21
N TYR A 65 11.30 2.36 -6.35
CA TYR A 65 12.68 1.92 -6.66
C TYR A 65 13.70 3.05 -6.61
N ASN A 66 13.26 4.31 -6.46
CA ASN A 66 14.13 5.45 -6.20
C ASN A 66 13.84 6.02 -4.80
N VAL A 67 14.90 6.18 -4.01
CA VAL A 67 14.85 6.78 -2.66
C VAL A 67 14.36 8.23 -2.68
N ASP A 68 14.54 8.95 -3.78
CA ASP A 68 14.05 10.33 -3.96
C ASP A 68 12.52 10.43 -3.96
N GLN A 69 11.81 9.30 -4.14
CA GLN A 69 10.35 9.23 -4.03
C GLN A 69 9.88 9.13 -2.57
N ILE A 70 10.81 9.02 -1.60
CA ILE A 70 10.51 8.80 -0.19
C ILE A 70 10.84 10.06 0.61
N ARG A 71 9.88 10.49 1.43
CA ARG A 71 10.07 11.53 2.44
C ARG A 71 9.46 11.08 3.75
N MET A 72 10.28 10.76 4.75
CA MET A 72 9.81 10.48 6.11
C MET A 72 9.16 11.73 6.72
N ARG A 73 8.01 11.58 7.38
CA ARG A 73 7.22 12.71 7.92
C ARG A 73 6.91 12.60 9.41
N TYR A 74 6.57 11.41 9.88
CA TYR A 74 6.16 11.18 11.25
C TYR A 74 6.87 9.94 11.78
N LEU A 75 7.19 9.96 13.07
CA LEU A 75 7.59 8.78 13.83
C LEU A 75 6.48 8.50 14.83
N ILE A 76 5.94 7.28 14.80
CA ILE A 76 4.86 6.86 15.70
C ILE A 76 5.48 5.98 16.78
N HIS A 77 5.41 6.43 18.04
CA HIS A 77 5.74 5.58 19.19
C HIS A 77 4.53 4.74 19.56
N VAL A 78 4.59 3.44 19.29
CA VAL A 78 3.48 2.50 19.51
C VAL A 78 3.78 1.57 20.68
N LYS A 79 2.85 1.46 21.62
CA LYS A 79 2.82 0.39 22.63
C LYS A 79 1.90 -0.72 22.17
N PHE A 80 2.46 -1.88 21.86
CA PHE A 80 1.67 -3.06 21.51
C PHE A 80 1.16 -3.76 22.78
N ASN A 81 -0.17 -3.86 22.93
CA ASN A 81 -0.80 -4.58 24.02
C ASN A 81 -1.24 -5.96 23.49
N TYR A 82 -0.40 -6.97 23.69
CA TYR A 82 -0.68 -8.33 23.22
C TYR A 82 -1.65 -9.05 24.16
N ASN A 83 -2.71 -9.64 23.61
CA ASN A 83 -3.49 -10.66 24.31
C ASN A 83 -2.85 -12.02 24.01
N ARG A 84 -2.30 -12.69 25.03
CA ARG A 84 -1.83 -14.07 24.91
C ARG A 84 -3.02 -15.01 25.04
N ASN A 85 -3.78 -15.14 23.94
CA ASN A 85 -4.76 -16.20 23.78
C ASN A 85 -4.23 -17.15 22.72
N TRP A 86 -3.36 -18.06 23.16
CA TRP A 86 -2.95 -19.25 22.44
C TRP A 86 -3.17 -20.45 23.36
#